data_AF-A0A813FFE3-F1
#
_entry.id   AF-A0A813FFE3-F1
#
_cell.length_a   1.000
_cell.length_b   1.000
_cell.length_c   1.000
_cell.angle_alpha   90.00
_cell.angle_beta   90.00
_cell.angle_gamma   90.00
#
_symmetry.space_group_name_H-M   'P 1'
#
loop_
_entity.id
_entity.type
_entity.pdbx_description
1 polymer ?
#
loop_
_entity_poly.entity_id
_entity_poly.type
_entity_poly.pdbx_seq_one_letter_code
_entity_poly.pdbx_strand_id
1 'polypeptide(L)'
;MQAWHSGLVRIARLLLLQARVAALSVPAAASQSGGLVAASLRGRLVSEVILLLLKCLAVLHCCRMGERRRPTITNKNNGLSPGSTGHPELCRRRCMFFAAGNCAKSSTCGHCHLPHEHRRFHLDMQLRDTLRGLDEAERLSLLLPLMSDRADSLGISTEALELLTWLEHKLASALASSWPASRVAAARATLAATSQQPLSRLAHSLRKLTFSNLLGLALRTTSSASDGRQSNEALGEALGGLVADGPVQHALERLRAQLTKPDVQARHGRPWQ
;
A
#
# COMPACT_ATOMS: atom_id res chain seq x y z
N MET A 1 -3.80 14.44 14.02
CA MET A 1 -5.02 15.18 13.61
C MET A 1 -4.76 16.63 13.17
N GLN A 2 -3.81 17.39 13.74
CA GLN A 2 -3.58 18.79 13.36
C GLN A 2 -3.09 19.01 11.91
N ALA A 3 -2.31 18.08 11.34
CA ALA A 3 -1.79 18.18 9.97
C ALA A 3 -2.85 17.96 8.86
N TRP A 4 -3.96 17.28 9.15
CA TRP A 4 -5.06 17.10 8.20
C TRP A 4 -5.94 18.35 8.11
N HIS A 5 -6.12 19.03 9.24
CA HIS A 5 -6.82 20.31 9.28
C HIS A 5 -6.10 21.38 8.45
N SER A 6 -4.76 21.43 8.46
CA SER A 6 -4.01 22.42 7.70
C SER A 6 -4.07 22.20 6.19
N GLY A 7 -4.09 20.95 5.71
CA GLY A 7 -4.24 20.62 4.29
C GLY A 7 -5.62 21.01 3.74
N LEU A 8 -6.70 20.66 4.43
CA LEU A 8 -8.07 20.99 4.02
C LEU A 8 -8.35 22.50 4.09
N VAL A 9 -7.82 23.20 5.09
CA VAL A 9 -7.94 24.67 5.18
C VAL A 9 -7.20 25.36 4.04
N ARG A 10 -6.05 24.83 3.60
CA ARG A 10 -5.31 25.36 2.44
C ARG A 10 -6.08 25.15 1.14
N ILE A 11 -6.64 23.96 0.91
CA ILE A 11 -7.45 23.68 -0.30
C ILE A 11 -8.70 24.56 -0.31
N ALA A 12 -9.41 24.70 0.81
CA ALA A 12 -10.57 25.57 0.92
C ALA A 12 -10.24 27.05 0.65
N ARG A 13 -9.09 27.54 1.16
CA ARG A 13 -8.61 28.91 0.86
C ARG A 13 -8.28 29.11 -0.61
N LEU A 14 -7.62 28.15 -1.26
CA LEU A 14 -7.28 28.23 -2.67
C LEU A 14 -8.53 28.27 -3.55
N LEU A 15 -9.53 27.44 -3.24
CA LEU A 15 -10.81 27.45 -3.96
C LEU A 15 -11.58 28.77 -3.76
N LEU A 16 -11.59 29.33 -2.55
CA LEU A 16 -12.16 30.65 -2.27
C LEU A 16 -11.43 31.79 -3.02
N LEU A 17 -10.10 31.71 -3.11
CA LEU A 17 -9.29 32.67 -3.86
C LEU A 17 -9.59 32.58 -5.37
N GLN A 18 -9.66 31.37 -5.94
CA GLN A 18 -10.00 31.18 -7.35
C GLN A 18 -11.41 31.70 -7.67
N ALA A 19 -12.39 31.43 -6.81
CA ALA A 19 -13.75 31.96 -6.97
C ALA A 19 -13.79 33.50 -6.92
N ARG A 20 -12.99 34.11 -6.03
CA ARG A 20 -12.91 35.57 -5.89
C ARG A 20 -12.22 36.23 -7.08
N VAL A 21 -11.16 35.63 -7.61
CA VAL A 21 -10.49 36.09 -8.84
C VAL A 21 -11.44 36.03 -10.03
N ALA A 22 -12.18 34.92 -10.18
CA ALA A 22 -13.17 34.77 -11.26
C ALA A 22 -14.33 35.79 -11.16
N ALA A 23 -14.72 36.19 -9.95
CA ALA A 23 -15.74 37.23 -9.75
C ALA A 23 -15.23 38.65 -10.09
N LEU A 24 -13.93 38.91 -9.96
CA LEU A 24 -13.31 40.21 -10.26
C LEU A 24 -12.94 40.37 -11.74
N SER A 25 -12.79 39.26 -12.48
CA SER A 25 -12.42 39.27 -13.90
C SER A 25 -13.60 39.44 -14.86
N VAL A 26 -14.79 39.82 -14.38
CA VAL A 26 -15.93 40.12 -15.25
C VAL A 26 -15.84 41.59 -15.69
N PRO A 27 -15.52 41.88 -16.97
CA PRO A 27 -15.40 43.26 -17.43
C PRO A 27 -16.76 43.96 -17.35
N ALA A 28 -16.78 45.17 -16.78
CA ALA A 28 -17.97 46.00 -16.59
C ALA A 28 -18.54 46.62 -17.89
N ALA A 29 -18.15 46.09 -19.06
CA ALA A 29 -18.52 46.64 -20.36
C ALA A 29 -19.54 45.72 -21.06
N ALA A 30 -20.82 45.89 -20.72
CA ALA A 30 -21.92 45.48 -21.59
C ALA A 30 -23.11 46.43 -21.42
N SER A 31 -23.10 47.40 -22.33
CA SER A 31 -24.21 48.19 -22.85
C SER A 31 -25.60 47.57 -22.73
N GLN A 32 -26.56 48.44 -22.46
CA GLN A 32 -28.00 48.26 -22.28
C GLN A 32 -28.64 47.51 -23.46
N SER A 33 -29.04 46.23 -23.29
CA SER A 33 -30.17 45.55 -23.99
C SER A 33 -30.13 44.00 -23.89
N GLY A 34 -30.09 43.44 -22.67
CA GLY A 34 -30.11 41.98 -22.50
C GLY A 34 -30.26 41.44 -21.08
N GLY A 35 -30.98 42.16 -20.21
CA GLY A 35 -30.91 42.02 -18.75
C GLY A 35 -31.48 40.76 -18.08
N LEU A 36 -32.08 39.81 -18.82
CA LEU A 36 -32.79 38.68 -18.20
C LEU A 36 -32.03 37.34 -18.20
N VAL A 37 -31.00 37.15 -19.04
CA VAL A 37 -30.31 35.84 -19.14
C VAL A 37 -29.11 35.74 -18.20
N ALA A 38 -28.41 36.86 -17.92
CA ALA A 38 -27.20 36.87 -17.11
C ALA A 38 -27.43 36.60 -15.60
N ALA A 39 -28.62 36.89 -15.08
CA ALA A 39 -28.98 36.61 -13.68
C ALA A 39 -29.13 35.09 -13.40
N SER A 40 -29.52 34.31 -14.41
CA SER A 40 -29.77 32.86 -14.28
C SER A 40 -28.48 32.03 -14.14
N LEU A 41 -27.38 32.47 -14.76
CA LEU A 41 -26.09 31.77 -14.71
C LEU A 41 -25.37 31.93 -13.36
N ARG A 42 -25.52 33.08 -12.68
CA ARG A 42 -24.94 33.29 -11.34
C ARG A 42 -25.61 32.42 -10.28
N GLY A 43 -26.92 32.19 -10.38
CA GLY A 43 -27.64 31.31 -9.46
C GLY A 43 -27.15 29.86 -9.50
N ARG A 44 -26.88 29.33 -10.71
CA ARG A 44 -26.44 27.93 -10.89
C ARG A 44 -25.05 27.65 -10.34
N LEU A 45 -24.11 28.59 -10.47
CA LEU A 45 -22.75 28.41 -9.94
C LEU A 45 -22.73 28.40 -8.42
N VAL A 46 -23.54 29.24 -7.77
CA VAL A 46 -23.62 29.28 -6.31
C VAL A 46 -24.23 27.99 -5.76
N SER A 47 -25.26 27.43 -6.40
CA SER A 47 -25.87 26.18 -5.96
C SER A 47 -24.93 24.97 -6.10
N GLU A 48 -24.14 24.88 -7.16
CA GLU A 48 -23.17 23.79 -7.36
C GLU A 48 -22.03 23.83 -6.33
N VAL A 49 -21.51 25.03 -6.03
CA VAL A 49 -20.47 25.21 -5.01
C VAL A 49 -21.00 24.86 -3.61
N ILE A 50 -22.22 25.26 -3.26
CA ILE A 50 -22.86 24.90 -1.99
C ILE A 50 -23.05 23.39 -1.88
N LEU A 51 -23.53 22.72 -2.94
CA LEU A 51 -23.70 21.27 -2.95
C LEU A 51 -22.35 20.53 -2.80
N LEU A 52 -21.29 21.03 -3.42
CA LEU A 52 -19.94 20.47 -3.26
C LEU A 52 -19.45 20.60 -1.82
N LEU A 53 -19.63 21.78 -1.20
CA LEU A 53 -19.28 22.02 0.20
C LEU A 53 -20.08 21.12 1.16
N LEU A 54 -21.39 20.96 0.94
CA LEU A 54 -22.22 20.06 1.75
C LEU A 54 -21.78 18.59 1.60
N LYS A 55 -21.44 18.14 0.38
CA LYS A 55 -20.87 16.81 0.15
C LYS A 55 -19.53 16.62 0.87
N CYS A 56 -18.64 17.62 0.84
CA CYS A 56 -17.38 17.60 1.59
C CYS A 56 -17.62 17.51 3.10
N LEU A 57 -18.56 18.29 3.65
CA LEU A 57 -18.92 18.25 5.06
C LEU A 57 -19.52 16.90 5.47
N ALA A 58 -20.34 16.28 4.62
CA ALA A 58 -20.90 14.95 4.87
C ALA A 58 -19.80 13.87 4.91
N VAL A 59 -18.81 13.93 4.02
CA VAL A 59 -17.64 13.02 4.05
C VAL A 59 -16.83 13.22 5.34
N LEU A 60 -16.59 14.47 5.75
CA LEU A 60 -15.89 14.77 7.01
C LEU A 60 -16.66 14.28 8.24
N HIS A 61 -17.98 14.44 8.24
CA HIS A 61 -18.85 13.96 9.33
C HIS A 61 -18.89 12.43 9.39
N CYS A 62 -18.91 11.76 8.23
CA CYS A 62 -18.86 10.31 8.14
C CYS A 62 -17.49 9.77 8.60
N CYS A 63 -16.39 10.43 8.25
CA CYS A 63 -15.05 10.12 8.76
C CYS A 63 -14.96 10.27 10.28
N ARG A 64 -15.63 11.26 10.86
CA ARG A 64 -15.66 11.50 12.32
C ARG A 64 -16.51 10.47 13.08
N MET A 65 -17.56 9.93 12.46
CA MET A 65 -18.45 8.94 13.08
C MET A 65 -17.97 7.48 12.92
N GLY A 66 -17.00 7.22 12.03
CA GLY A 66 -16.39 5.90 11.83
C GLY A 66 -15.43 5.46 12.95
N GLU A 67 -15.11 6.35 13.89
CA GLU A 67 -14.30 6.08 15.07
C GLU A 67 -15.15 5.40 16.15
N ARG A 68 -15.73 4.22 15.82
CA ARG A 68 -16.21 3.30 16.85
C ARG A 68 -15.02 3.03 17.75
N ARG A 69 -15.07 3.56 18.98
CA ARG A 69 -14.07 3.39 20.03
C ARG A 69 -13.64 1.93 20.07
N ARG A 70 -12.50 1.61 19.43
CA ARG A 70 -11.84 0.35 19.69
C ARG A 70 -11.39 0.45 21.14
N PRO A 71 -11.76 -0.50 22.00
CA PRO A 71 -11.27 -0.51 23.36
C PRO A 71 -9.74 -0.41 23.29
N THR A 72 -9.20 0.65 23.87
CA THR A 72 -7.76 0.76 24.14
C THR A 72 -7.45 -0.30 25.16
N ILE A 73 -7.08 -1.48 24.67
CA ILE A 73 -6.59 -2.60 25.48
C ILE A 73 -5.22 -2.14 26.02
N THR A 74 -5.22 -1.45 27.15
CA THR A 74 -4.01 -1.16 27.94
C THR A 74 -3.66 -2.42 28.73
N ASN A 75 -3.26 -3.49 28.04
CA ASN A 75 -2.79 -4.68 28.73
C ASN A 75 -1.36 -4.40 29.22
N LYS A 76 -1.20 -4.21 30.53
CA LYS A 76 0.05 -3.78 31.18
C LYS A 76 1.20 -4.79 31.06
N ASN A 77 0.99 -5.96 30.47
CA ASN A 77 2.01 -6.99 30.29
C ASN A 77 2.48 -7.02 28.82
N ASN A 78 3.00 -5.88 28.35
CA ASN A 78 3.49 -5.58 26.99
C ASN A 78 4.80 -6.32 26.65
N GLY A 79 4.86 -7.63 26.84
CA GLY A 79 5.94 -8.43 26.29
C GLY A 79 5.93 -8.30 24.77
N LEU A 80 6.99 -7.69 24.20
CA LEU A 80 7.27 -7.77 22.77
C LEU A 80 7.36 -9.25 22.41
N SER A 81 6.35 -9.75 21.71
CA SER A 81 6.36 -11.12 21.23
C SER A 81 7.35 -11.24 20.05
N PRO A 82 7.96 -12.41 19.80
CA PRO A 82 8.81 -12.64 18.62
C PRO A 82 8.10 -12.32 17.31
N GLY A 83 6.77 -12.46 17.26
CA GLY A 83 5.98 -12.07 16.10
C GLY A 83 5.88 -10.55 15.87
N SER A 84 6.23 -9.75 16.87
CA SER A 84 6.25 -8.28 16.80
C SER A 84 7.54 -7.71 16.24
N THR A 85 8.58 -8.52 16.09
CA THR A 85 9.85 -8.13 15.45
C THR A 85 9.61 -7.58 14.05
N GLY A 86 10.10 -6.36 13.80
CA GLY A 86 9.96 -5.67 12.51
C GLY A 86 8.61 -4.99 12.26
N HIS A 87 7.79 -4.76 13.29
CA HIS A 87 6.55 -3.99 13.14
C HIS A 87 6.81 -2.56 12.65
N PRO A 88 5.98 -1.99 11.74
CA PRO A 88 4.79 -2.59 11.11
C PRO A 88 5.06 -3.37 9.80
N GLU A 89 6.23 -3.22 9.20
CA GLU A 89 6.51 -3.64 7.81
C GLU A 89 6.87 -5.12 7.65
N LEU A 90 7.59 -5.68 8.62
CA LEU A 90 8.09 -7.06 8.65
C LEU A 90 7.47 -7.92 9.75
N CYS A 91 6.57 -7.37 10.57
CA CYS A 91 5.94 -8.15 11.64
C CYS A 91 5.05 -9.27 11.10
N ARG A 92 4.92 -10.33 11.92
CA ARG A 92 3.99 -11.44 11.62
C ARG A 92 2.54 -10.99 11.73
N ARG A 93 1.59 -11.84 11.35
CA ARG A 93 0.15 -11.57 11.48
C ARG A 93 -0.19 -11.11 12.90
N ARG A 94 -1.07 -10.11 13.03
CA ARG A 94 -1.62 -9.66 14.33
C ARG A 94 -2.22 -10.84 15.09
N CYS A 95 -1.88 -10.96 16.37
CA CYS A 95 -2.44 -11.98 17.24
C CYS A 95 -3.91 -11.68 17.52
N MET A 96 -4.80 -12.56 17.08
CA MET A 96 -6.25 -12.39 17.30
C MET A 96 -6.61 -12.55 18.78
N PHE A 97 -5.93 -13.44 19.51
CA PHE A 97 -6.13 -13.61 20.94
C PHE A 97 -5.61 -12.42 21.76
N PHE A 98 -4.46 -11.84 21.39
CA PHE A 98 -3.97 -10.65 22.07
C PHE A 98 -4.89 -9.46 21.81
N ALA A 99 -5.39 -9.34 20.58
CA ALA A 99 -6.41 -8.35 20.22
C ALA A 99 -7.73 -8.51 20.98
N ALA A 100 -8.04 -9.71 21.48
CA ALA A 100 -9.19 -10.00 22.33
C ALA A 100 -8.86 -9.98 23.84
N GLY A 101 -7.59 -9.75 24.21
CA GLY A 101 -7.14 -9.72 25.61
C GLY A 101 -6.90 -11.11 26.25
N ASN A 102 -6.93 -12.20 25.48
CA ASN A 102 -6.86 -13.58 25.99
C ASN A 102 -5.70 -14.41 25.40
N CYS A 103 -4.60 -13.78 25.01
CA CYS A 103 -3.43 -14.53 24.50
C CYS A 103 -2.67 -15.22 25.65
N ALA A 104 -2.82 -16.54 25.76
CA ALA A 104 -2.09 -17.35 26.74
C ALA A 104 -0.57 -17.44 26.47
N LYS A 105 -0.13 -17.27 25.22
CA LYS A 105 1.29 -17.43 24.83
C LYS A 105 2.17 -16.23 25.22
N SER A 106 1.58 -15.06 25.54
CA SER A 106 2.32 -13.88 25.99
C SER A 106 3.60 -13.61 25.18
N SER A 107 4.79 -13.61 25.81
CA SER A 107 6.10 -13.37 25.20
C SER A 107 6.59 -14.48 24.26
N THR A 108 6.02 -15.68 24.27
CA THR A 108 6.39 -16.75 23.31
C THR A 108 5.48 -16.79 22.09
N CYS A 109 4.52 -15.86 21.99
CA CYS A 109 3.60 -15.80 20.88
C CYS A 109 4.32 -15.51 19.55
N GLY A 110 4.13 -16.39 18.56
CA GLY A 110 4.63 -16.18 17.21
C GLY A 110 3.86 -15.12 16.40
N HIS A 111 2.91 -14.39 16.99
CA HIS A 111 2.11 -13.36 16.31
C HIS A 111 2.36 -11.98 16.91
N CYS A 112 2.14 -10.93 16.12
CA CYS A 112 2.40 -9.57 16.55
C CYS A 112 1.37 -9.10 17.59
N HIS A 113 1.85 -8.58 18.72
CA HIS A 113 1.07 -8.02 19.82
C HIS A 113 0.96 -6.50 19.74
N LEU A 114 1.75 -5.83 18.89
CA LEU A 114 1.69 -4.38 18.76
C LEU A 114 0.39 -3.89 18.09
N PRO A 115 -0.09 -2.69 18.45
CA PRO A 115 -1.24 -2.07 17.80
C PRO A 115 -1.00 -1.95 16.30
N HIS A 116 -1.96 -2.41 15.49
CA HIS A 116 -1.93 -2.17 14.04
C HIS A 116 -2.95 -1.09 13.73
N GLU A 117 -2.46 0.11 13.41
CA GLU A 117 -3.28 1.29 13.13
C GLU A 117 -4.19 1.07 11.92
N HIS A 118 -3.69 0.33 10.92
CA HIS A 118 -4.39 0.08 9.68
C HIS A 118 -4.80 -1.38 9.53
N ARG A 119 -6.00 -1.61 9.00
CA ARG A 119 -6.33 -2.91 8.43
C ARG A 119 -5.31 -3.17 7.32
N ARG A 120 -4.71 -4.36 7.32
CA ARG A 120 -3.79 -4.76 6.25
C ARG A 120 -4.51 -4.59 4.92
N PHE A 121 -3.88 -3.87 4.01
CA PHE A 121 -4.40 -3.75 2.66
C PHE A 121 -4.46 -5.15 2.05
N HIS A 122 -5.61 -5.50 1.49
CA HIS A 122 -5.83 -6.78 0.84
C HIS A 122 -6.16 -6.49 -0.62
N LEU A 123 -5.46 -7.14 -1.54
CA LEU A 123 -5.81 -7.08 -2.96
C LEU A 123 -7.24 -7.59 -3.13
N ASP A 124 -8.06 -6.93 -3.93
CA ASP A 124 -9.39 -7.45 -4.24
C ASP A 124 -9.29 -8.75 -5.08
N MET A 125 -10.43 -9.40 -5.32
CA MET A 125 -10.44 -10.67 -6.06
C MET A 125 -9.89 -10.51 -7.48
N GLN A 126 -10.32 -9.47 -8.20
CA GLN A 126 -9.92 -9.22 -9.59
C GLN A 126 -8.42 -8.97 -9.71
N LEU A 127 -7.83 -8.20 -8.80
CA LEU A 127 -6.41 -7.91 -8.75
C LEU A 127 -5.58 -9.15 -8.40
N ARG A 128 -6.08 -10.02 -7.51
CA ARG A 128 -5.42 -11.30 -7.23
C ARG A 128 -5.43 -12.21 -8.45
N ASP A 129 -6.54 -12.24 -9.19
CA ASP A 129 -6.65 -13.08 -10.39
C ASP A 129 -5.78 -12.53 -11.52
N THR A 130 -5.71 -11.20 -11.67
CA THR A 130 -4.76 -10.55 -12.59
C THR A 130 -3.33 -10.92 -12.21
N LEU A 131 -2.95 -10.79 -10.93
CA LEU A 131 -1.61 -11.13 -10.47
C LEU A 131 -1.29 -12.62 -10.64
N ARG A 132 -2.27 -13.53 -10.51
CA ARG A 132 -2.10 -14.98 -10.75
C ARG A 132 -1.95 -15.32 -12.23
N GLY A 133 -2.54 -14.52 -13.12
CA GLY A 133 -2.45 -14.69 -14.57
C GLY A 133 -1.10 -14.27 -15.16
N LEU A 134 -0.32 -13.48 -14.42
CA LEU A 134 1.04 -13.10 -14.80
C LEU A 134 2.01 -14.27 -14.62
N ASP A 135 2.92 -14.42 -15.58
CA ASP A 135 4.00 -15.41 -15.47
C ASP A 135 5.02 -15.03 -14.36
N GLU A 136 6.03 -15.86 -14.14
CA GLU A 136 7.06 -15.58 -13.14
C GLU A 136 7.86 -14.29 -13.44
N ALA A 137 8.28 -14.09 -14.69
CA ALA A 137 9.06 -12.93 -15.10
C ALA A 137 8.25 -11.62 -15.02
N GLU A 138 6.98 -11.66 -15.44
CA GLU A 138 6.03 -10.54 -15.35
C GLU A 138 5.75 -10.17 -13.88
N ARG A 139 5.55 -11.15 -13.00
CA ARG A 139 5.35 -10.88 -11.57
C ARG A 139 6.59 -10.29 -10.91
N LEU A 140 7.77 -10.87 -11.16
CA LEU A 140 9.01 -10.38 -10.56
C LEU A 140 9.38 -8.99 -11.09
N SER A 141 9.22 -8.74 -12.39
CA SER A 141 9.46 -7.41 -12.98
C SER A 141 8.50 -6.34 -12.43
N LEU A 142 7.28 -6.72 -12.03
CA LEU A 142 6.34 -5.82 -11.35
C LEU A 142 6.70 -5.60 -9.86
N LEU A 143 7.11 -6.64 -9.15
CA LEU A 143 7.31 -6.59 -7.68
C LEU A 143 8.67 -5.99 -7.28
N LEU A 144 9.75 -6.31 -7.99
CA LEU A 144 11.11 -5.85 -7.67
C LEU A 144 11.25 -4.33 -7.50
N PRO A 145 10.83 -3.48 -8.46
CA PRO A 145 10.95 -2.03 -8.30
C PRO A 145 10.15 -1.52 -7.08
N LEU A 146 8.97 -2.10 -6.83
CA LEU A 146 8.16 -1.73 -5.66
C LEU A 146 8.83 -2.12 -4.34
N MET A 147 9.55 -3.25 -4.32
CA MET A 147 10.30 -3.69 -3.15
C MET A 147 11.54 -2.83 -2.92
N SER A 148 12.27 -2.45 -3.98
CA SER A 148 13.41 -1.53 -3.90
C SER A 148 12.97 -0.16 -3.36
N ASP A 149 11.95 0.46 -3.99
CA ASP A 149 11.38 1.73 -3.55
C ASP A 149 10.94 1.67 -2.07
N ARG A 150 10.35 0.53 -1.66
CA ARG A 150 9.93 0.33 -0.28
C ARG A 150 11.12 0.18 0.66
N ALA A 151 12.15 -0.59 0.31
CA ALA A 151 13.36 -0.72 1.12
C ALA A 151 14.04 0.63 1.34
N ASP A 152 14.14 1.45 0.28
CA ASP A 152 14.67 2.81 0.33
C ASP A 152 13.86 3.70 1.25
N SER A 153 12.53 3.69 1.11
CA SER A 153 11.64 4.47 1.98
C SER A 153 11.70 4.07 3.46
N LEU A 154 12.11 2.83 3.75
CA LEU A 154 12.26 2.30 5.09
C LEU A 154 13.69 2.45 5.64
N GLY A 155 14.65 2.87 4.81
CA GLY A 155 16.07 2.94 5.19
C GLY A 155 16.66 1.56 5.50
N ILE A 156 16.18 0.51 4.82
CA ILE A 156 16.64 -0.88 4.98
C ILE A 156 17.24 -1.47 3.69
N SER A 157 17.59 -0.62 2.73
CA SER A 157 18.09 -1.05 1.41
C SER A 157 19.36 -1.88 1.52
N THR A 158 20.26 -1.52 2.43
CA THR A 158 21.50 -2.27 2.66
C THR A 158 21.22 -3.68 3.17
N GLU A 159 20.30 -3.81 4.12
CA GLU A 159 19.91 -5.12 4.68
C GLU A 159 19.10 -5.95 3.67
N ALA A 160 18.34 -5.29 2.80
CA ALA A 160 17.53 -5.92 1.76
C ALA A 160 18.33 -6.28 0.50
N LEU A 161 19.56 -5.77 0.35
CA LEU A 161 20.34 -5.89 -0.89
C LEU A 161 20.50 -7.34 -1.34
N GLU A 162 20.98 -8.22 -0.46
CA GLU A 162 21.19 -9.64 -0.80
C GLU A 162 19.89 -10.32 -1.29
N LEU A 163 18.76 -9.97 -0.68
CA LEU A 163 17.45 -10.50 -1.06
C LEU A 163 16.96 -9.96 -2.40
N LEU A 164 17.14 -8.66 -2.65
CA LEU A 164 16.80 -8.01 -3.91
C LEU A 164 17.67 -8.56 -5.05
N THR A 165 18.98 -8.70 -4.84
CA THR A 165 19.91 -9.30 -5.81
C THR A 165 19.55 -10.75 -6.14
N TRP A 166 19.14 -11.55 -5.14
CA TRP A 166 18.66 -12.92 -5.39
C TRP A 166 17.40 -12.92 -6.27
N LEU A 167 16.44 -12.03 -5.99
CA LEU A 167 15.22 -11.89 -6.80
C LEU A 167 15.52 -11.38 -8.22
N GLU A 168 16.50 -10.49 -8.40
CA GLU A 168 16.96 -10.04 -9.72
C GLU A 168 17.58 -11.18 -10.52
N HIS A 169 18.38 -12.03 -9.88
CA HIS A 169 18.93 -13.23 -10.52
C HIS A 169 17.82 -14.20 -10.94
N LYS A 170 16.80 -14.39 -10.10
CA LYS A 170 15.60 -15.19 -10.44
C LYS A 170 14.85 -14.59 -11.62
N LEU A 171 14.66 -13.27 -11.66
CA LEU A 171 14.06 -12.58 -12.81
C LEU A 171 14.89 -12.81 -14.08
N ALA A 172 16.21 -12.68 -14.02
CA ALA A 172 17.09 -12.91 -15.17
C ALA A 172 16.99 -14.37 -15.69
N SER A 173 16.96 -15.34 -14.78
CA SER A 173 16.79 -16.77 -15.11
C SER A 173 15.41 -17.06 -15.72
N ALA A 174 14.35 -16.47 -15.16
CA ALA A 174 12.99 -16.60 -15.69
C ALA A 174 12.88 -16.00 -17.09
N LEU A 175 13.45 -14.81 -17.33
CA LEU A 175 13.49 -14.17 -18.65
C LEU A 175 14.29 -14.98 -19.67
N ALA A 176 15.38 -15.63 -19.25
CA ALA A 176 16.16 -16.52 -20.11
C ALA A 176 15.37 -17.78 -20.49
N SER A 177 14.56 -18.30 -19.56
CA SER A 177 13.77 -19.53 -19.74
C SER A 177 12.47 -19.29 -20.52
N SER A 178 11.88 -18.09 -20.41
CA SER A 178 10.58 -17.75 -21.00
C SER A 178 10.61 -17.43 -22.49
N TRP A 179 11.70 -17.74 -23.20
CA TRP A 179 11.94 -17.31 -24.58
C TRP A 179 11.65 -18.43 -25.60
N PRO A 180 10.79 -18.18 -26.60
CA PRO A 180 11.30 -17.64 -27.87
C PRO A 180 10.84 -16.20 -28.13
N ALA A 181 11.69 -15.42 -28.81
CA ALA A 181 11.60 -13.95 -28.96
C ALA A 181 10.26 -13.46 -29.49
N SER A 182 9.64 -14.29 -30.33
CA SER A 182 8.36 -14.06 -30.97
C SER A 182 7.20 -13.97 -29.98
N ARG A 183 7.24 -14.73 -28.87
CA ARG A 183 6.17 -14.70 -27.86
C ARG A 183 6.30 -13.53 -26.90
N VAL A 184 7.51 -13.10 -26.55
CA VAL A 184 7.72 -11.91 -25.70
C VAL A 184 7.32 -10.63 -26.45
N ALA A 185 7.64 -10.54 -27.74
CA ALA A 185 7.19 -9.42 -28.58
C ALA A 185 5.66 -9.43 -28.74
N ALA A 186 5.05 -10.60 -28.99
CA ALA A 186 3.60 -10.72 -29.09
C ALA A 186 2.89 -10.46 -27.76
N ALA A 187 3.41 -10.94 -26.63
CA ALA A 187 2.88 -10.68 -25.30
C ALA A 187 3.02 -9.21 -24.92
N ARG A 188 4.18 -8.57 -25.17
CA ARG A 188 4.35 -7.12 -25.00
C ARG A 188 3.42 -6.31 -25.90
N ALA A 189 3.23 -6.71 -27.15
CA ALA A 189 2.27 -6.07 -28.05
C ALA A 189 0.82 -6.28 -27.58
N THR A 190 0.49 -7.46 -27.06
CA THR A 190 -0.84 -7.77 -26.52
C THR A 190 -1.09 -7.06 -25.19
N LEU A 191 -0.08 -6.88 -24.34
CA LEU A 191 -0.14 -6.09 -23.11
C LEU A 191 -0.14 -4.58 -23.38
N ALA A 192 0.47 -4.14 -24.47
CA ALA A 192 0.36 -2.76 -24.93
C ALA A 192 -1.03 -2.48 -25.56
N ALA A 193 -1.62 -3.46 -26.24
CA ALA A 193 -2.94 -3.37 -26.86
C ALA A 193 -4.09 -3.59 -25.86
N THR A 194 -3.90 -4.47 -24.87
CA THR A 194 -4.81 -4.66 -23.75
C THR A 194 -4.55 -3.55 -22.75
N SER A 195 -5.29 -2.45 -22.88
CA SER A 195 -5.43 -1.33 -21.94
C SER A 195 -4.50 -1.44 -20.73
N GLN A 196 -3.49 -0.58 -20.60
CA GLN A 196 -2.56 -0.54 -19.44
C GLN A 196 -3.24 -0.27 -18.07
N GLN A 197 -4.57 -0.15 -18.04
CA GLN A 197 -5.35 0.17 -16.85
C GLN A 197 -5.37 -0.91 -15.74
N PRO A 198 -5.48 -2.24 -16.00
CA PRO A 198 -5.49 -3.23 -14.94
C PRO A 198 -4.10 -3.35 -14.31
N LEU A 199 -3.01 -3.27 -15.09
CA LEU A 199 -1.65 -3.31 -14.55
C LEU A 199 -1.29 -2.06 -13.74
N SER A 200 -1.70 -0.87 -14.19
CA SER A 200 -1.50 0.36 -13.40
C SER A 200 -2.31 0.34 -12.11
N ARG A 201 -3.57 -0.14 -12.15
CA ARG A 201 -4.39 -0.36 -10.93
C ARG A 201 -3.78 -1.39 -9.99
N LEU A 202 -3.22 -2.48 -10.54
CA LEU A 202 -2.52 -3.50 -9.77
C LEU A 202 -1.26 -2.92 -9.12
N ALA A 203 -0.40 -2.25 -9.88
CA ALA A 203 0.82 -1.61 -9.36
C ALA A 203 0.49 -0.59 -8.25
N HIS A 204 -0.52 0.26 -8.46
CA HIS A 204 -0.99 1.21 -7.45
C HIS A 204 -1.49 0.51 -6.18
N SER A 205 -2.15 -0.64 -6.31
CA SER A 205 -2.62 -1.44 -5.17
C SER A 205 -1.48 -2.15 -4.45
N LEU A 206 -0.51 -2.70 -5.19
CA LEU A 206 0.68 -3.34 -4.64
C LEU A 206 1.53 -2.37 -3.82
N ARG A 207 1.62 -1.09 -4.22
CA ARG A 207 2.31 -0.03 -3.44
C ARG A 207 1.75 0.17 -2.03
N LYS A 208 0.51 -0.25 -1.76
CA LYS A 208 -0.13 -0.16 -0.44
C LYS A 208 0.19 -1.36 0.47
N LEU A 209 0.86 -2.38 -0.06
CA LEU A 209 1.30 -3.53 0.72
C LEU A 209 2.56 -3.19 1.52
N THR A 210 2.71 -3.85 2.67
CA THR A 210 3.94 -3.81 3.44
C THR A 210 5.07 -4.53 2.71
N PHE A 211 6.31 -4.23 3.07
CA PHE A 211 7.46 -4.93 2.50
C PHE A 211 7.35 -6.46 2.64
N SER A 212 6.93 -6.97 3.81
CA SER A 212 6.72 -8.42 4.02
C SER A 212 5.67 -9.04 3.09
N ASN A 213 4.62 -8.31 2.75
CA ASN A 213 3.59 -8.81 1.85
C ASN A 213 4.08 -8.85 0.41
N LEU A 214 4.82 -7.83 -0.03
CA LEU A 214 5.47 -7.80 -1.35
C LEU A 214 6.47 -8.94 -1.47
N LEU A 215 7.34 -9.10 -0.47
CA LEU A 215 8.28 -10.20 -0.42
C LEU A 215 7.58 -11.56 -0.44
N GLY A 216 6.52 -11.74 0.36
CA GLY A 216 5.75 -12.98 0.34
C GLY A 216 5.12 -13.29 -1.01
N LEU A 217 4.74 -12.28 -1.79
CA LEU A 217 4.28 -12.46 -3.17
C LEU A 217 5.42 -12.87 -4.10
N ALA A 218 6.59 -12.23 -3.97
CA ALA A 218 7.78 -12.54 -4.77
C ALA A 218 8.28 -13.97 -4.51
N LEU A 219 8.38 -14.39 -3.25
CA LEU A 219 8.82 -15.75 -2.91
C LEU A 219 7.87 -16.83 -3.45
N ARG A 220 6.55 -16.65 -3.30
CA ARG A 220 5.57 -17.57 -3.89
C ARG A 220 5.66 -17.66 -5.41
N THR A 221 6.10 -16.58 -6.05
CA THR A 221 6.30 -16.54 -7.50
C THR A 221 7.44 -17.49 -7.91
N THR A 222 8.55 -17.48 -7.15
CA THR A 222 9.72 -18.33 -7.40
C THR A 222 9.54 -19.80 -7.02
N SER A 223 8.53 -20.14 -6.21
CA SER A 223 8.28 -21.50 -5.73
C SER A 223 7.41 -22.35 -6.67
N SER A 224 7.04 -21.87 -7.86
CA SER A 224 6.00 -22.52 -8.69
C SER A 224 6.39 -23.85 -9.36
N ALA A 225 7.51 -24.45 -8.96
CA ALA A 225 8.13 -25.55 -9.70
C ALA A 225 7.56 -26.96 -9.47
N SER A 226 6.65 -27.26 -8.51
CA SER A 226 6.27 -28.69 -8.37
C SER A 226 4.97 -29.14 -7.69
N ASP A 227 4.22 -28.37 -6.89
CA ASP A 227 3.07 -29.00 -6.21
C ASP A 227 1.86 -28.08 -5.97
N GLY A 228 0.78 -28.37 -6.70
CA GLY A 228 -0.43 -27.54 -6.80
C GLY A 228 -1.36 -27.57 -5.59
N ARG A 229 -0.89 -27.95 -4.39
CA ARG A 229 -1.73 -28.02 -3.19
C ARG A 229 -0.98 -27.53 -1.95
N GLN A 230 -1.22 -26.27 -1.56
CA GLN A 230 -1.52 -25.81 -0.18
C GLN A 230 -1.27 -24.31 -0.05
N SER A 231 -2.17 -23.60 0.65
CA SER A 231 -2.07 -22.15 0.85
C SER A 231 -2.16 -21.78 2.33
N ASN A 232 -1.35 -20.78 2.69
CA ASN A 232 -1.15 -20.11 3.99
C ASN A 232 -0.16 -20.75 4.99
N GLU A 233 -0.10 -22.07 5.18
CA GLU A 233 0.99 -22.71 5.97
C GLU A 233 2.32 -22.73 5.19
N ALA A 234 2.21 -22.87 3.87
CA ALA A 234 3.31 -22.76 2.93
C ALA A 234 4.06 -21.42 2.94
N LEU A 235 3.60 -20.36 3.61
CA LEU A 235 4.47 -19.18 3.76
C LEU A 235 5.52 -19.40 4.85
N GLY A 236 5.13 -20.03 5.96
CA GLY A 236 6.06 -20.42 7.02
C GLY A 236 6.98 -21.54 6.54
N GLU A 237 6.45 -22.44 5.71
CA GLU A 237 7.16 -23.60 5.18
C GLU A 237 7.94 -23.31 3.89
N ALA A 238 7.51 -22.39 3.02
CA ALA A 238 8.34 -21.92 1.89
C ALA A 238 9.44 -20.99 2.36
N LEU A 239 9.18 -20.12 3.37
CA LEU A 239 10.26 -19.49 4.12
C LEU A 239 11.14 -20.54 4.79
N GLY A 240 10.56 -21.70 5.17
CA GLY A 240 11.16 -22.91 5.72
C GLY A 240 11.95 -23.78 4.72
N GLY A 241 11.63 -23.74 3.42
CA GLY A 241 12.31 -24.48 2.35
C GLY A 241 13.39 -23.62 1.67
N LEU A 242 13.17 -22.31 1.62
CA LEU A 242 14.22 -21.31 1.39
C LEU A 242 15.28 -21.30 2.52
N VAL A 243 15.03 -21.95 3.67
CA VAL A 243 16.03 -22.18 4.75
C VAL A 243 17.23 -23.00 4.26
N ALA A 244 17.08 -23.80 3.20
CA ALA A 244 18.21 -24.49 2.61
C ALA A 244 19.19 -23.53 1.91
N ASP A 245 18.69 -22.41 1.38
CA ASP A 245 19.50 -21.29 0.87
C ASP A 245 19.84 -20.36 2.05
N GLY A 246 20.85 -20.75 2.84
CA GLY A 246 21.36 -20.00 3.99
C GLY A 246 21.50 -18.48 3.83
N PRO A 247 21.86 -17.93 2.65
CA PRO A 247 21.96 -16.48 2.45
C PRO A 247 20.63 -15.73 2.64
N VAL A 248 19.51 -16.29 2.18
CA VAL A 248 18.19 -15.60 2.21
C VAL A 248 17.69 -15.47 3.65
N GLN A 249 17.87 -16.53 4.45
CA GLN A 249 17.47 -16.50 5.85
C GLN A 249 18.31 -15.50 6.65
N HIS A 250 19.62 -15.50 6.45
CA HIS A 250 20.51 -14.56 7.13
C HIS A 250 20.15 -13.11 6.79
N ALA A 251 19.85 -12.80 5.51
CA ALA A 251 19.37 -11.49 5.10
C ALA A 251 18.06 -11.10 5.79
N LEU A 252 17.09 -12.02 5.85
CA LEU A 252 15.81 -11.80 6.53
C LEU A 252 15.95 -11.57 8.04
N GLU A 253 16.86 -12.28 8.70
CA GLU A 253 17.14 -12.10 10.12
C GLU A 253 17.81 -10.75 10.39
N ARG A 254 18.78 -10.32 9.58
CA ARG A 254 19.37 -8.97 9.67
C ARG A 254 18.33 -7.88 9.45
N LEU A 255 17.48 -8.02 8.43
CA LEU A 255 16.36 -7.09 8.17
C LEU A 255 15.43 -6.96 9.37
N ARG A 256 15.05 -8.09 9.97
CA ARG A 256 14.20 -8.12 11.16
C ARG A 256 14.87 -7.46 12.36
N ALA A 257 16.17 -7.71 12.58
CA ALA A 257 16.93 -7.11 13.67
C ALA A 257 17.01 -5.57 13.50
N GLN A 258 17.28 -5.08 12.29
CA GLN A 258 17.40 -3.64 12.04
C GLN A 258 16.11 -2.88 12.33
N LEU A 259 14.96 -3.44 11.92
CA LEU A 259 13.65 -2.80 12.15
C LEU A 259 13.17 -2.83 13.61
N THR A 260 13.87 -3.53 14.51
CA THR A 260 13.59 -3.44 15.94
C THR A 260 14.32 -2.30 16.64
N LYS A 261 15.22 -1.59 15.94
CA LYS A 261 15.89 -0.42 16.51
C LYS A 261 14.87 0.73 16.70
N PRO A 262 14.81 1.35 17.89
CA PRO A 262 13.82 2.39 18.21
C PRO A 262 13.90 3.60 17.25
N ASP A 263 15.08 3.89 16.70
CA ASP A 263 15.30 5.00 15.76
C ASP A 263 14.54 4.86 14.44
N VAL A 264 14.29 3.63 13.98
CA VAL A 264 13.52 3.38 12.75
C VAL A 264 12.03 3.59 13.01
N GLN A 265 11.53 3.14 14.17
CA GLN A 265 10.11 3.31 14.54
C GLN A 265 9.72 4.79 14.68
N ALA A 266 10.62 5.65 15.17
CA ALA A 266 10.36 7.08 15.31
C ALA A 266 10.16 7.81 13.97
N ARG A 267 10.73 7.31 12.86
CA ARG A 267 10.64 7.95 11.54
C ARG A 267 9.32 7.65 10.82
N HIS A 268 8.64 6.55 11.16
CA HIS A 268 7.44 6.08 10.46
C HIS A 268 6.10 6.65 10.97
N GLY A 269 6.12 7.54 11.97
CA GLY A 269 4.91 8.25 12.41
C GLY A 269 4.32 9.25 11.39
N ARG A 270 4.85 9.31 10.16
CA ARG A 270 4.32 10.16 9.09
C ARG A 270 3.37 9.35 8.20
N PRO A 271 2.12 9.79 8.00
CA PRO A 271 1.19 9.11 7.12
C PRO A 271 1.68 9.16 5.66
N TRP A 272 1.58 8.02 4.97
CA TRP A 272 1.81 7.90 3.53
C TRP A 272 0.83 8.81 2.78
N GLN A 273 1.34 9.80 2.06
CA GLN A 273 0.57 10.71 1.20
C GLN A 273 0.52 10.21 -0.24
#